data_AF-A0A3B9NHW4-F1
#
_entry.id   AF-A0A3B9NHW4-F1
#
_cell.length_a   1.000
_cell.length_b   1.000
_cell.length_c   1.000
_cell.angle_alpha   90.00
_cell.angle_beta   90.00
_cell.angle_gamma   90.00
#
_symmetry.space_group_name_H-M   'P 1'
#
loop_
_entity.id
_entity.type
_entity.pdbx_description
1 polymer ?
#
loop_
_entity_poly.entity_id
_entity_poly.type
_entity_poly.pdbx_seq_one_letter_code
_entity_poly.pdbx_strand_id
1 'polypeptide(L)'
;MKNKCILSFLAFFIVVLSACEKANIDVDTSDADGSAIGEVSGVWSKGSVQHIKGDIIIPEGKTLTIEEGVTVLMDSVNKPEIVVLGNLYALGTAENPVKFTVEDGYKTKTNEFGKLWGGILAAPSCQELVLDNTIIEYGGAITSDASTSVKMGLYKKV
;
A
#
# COMPACT_ATOMS: atom_id res chain seq x y z
N MET A 1 -39.86 -59.32 -29.52
CA MET A 1 -38.40 -59.16 -29.41
C MET A 1 -37.89 -58.43 -30.65
N LYS A 2 -37.19 -57.31 -30.47
CA LYS A 2 -36.20 -56.70 -31.39
C LYS A 2 -36.72 -56.26 -32.78
N ASN A 3 -36.30 -55.17 -33.40
CA ASN A 3 -35.42 -54.04 -33.08
C ASN A 3 -35.73 -52.96 -34.12
N LYS A 4 -35.64 -51.69 -33.72
CA LYS A 4 -35.73 -50.51 -34.57
C LYS A 4 -34.38 -50.21 -35.24
N CYS A 5 -34.47 -49.29 -36.20
CA CYS A 5 -33.52 -48.22 -36.51
C CYS A 5 -32.47 -48.48 -37.59
N ILE A 6 -32.70 -47.85 -38.75
CA ILE A 6 -31.68 -47.05 -39.42
C ILE A 6 -32.39 -45.79 -39.94
N LEU A 7 -32.04 -44.60 -39.44
CA LEU A 7 -32.00 -43.40 -40.27
C LEU A 7 -31.08 -42.37 -39.60
N SER A 8 -30.12 -41.93 -40.39
CA SER A 8 -28.99 -41.06 -40.10
C SER A 8 -29.43 -39.62 -39.79
N PHE A 9 -28.85 -39.01 -38.76
CA PHE A 9 -28.76 -37.56 -38.64
C PHE A 9 -27.37 -37.16 -38.15
N LEU A 10 -26.67 -36.45 -39.03
CA LEU A 10 -25.35 -35.86 -38.85
C LEU A 10 -25.49 -34.63 -37.94
N ALA A 11 -24.93 -34.68 -36.73
CA ALA A 11 -24.83 -33.52 -35.85
C ALA A 11 -23.41 -32.93 -35.92
N PHE A 12 -23.32 -31.68 -36.39
CA PHE A 12 -22.10 -30.89 -36.46
C PHE A 12 -21.77 -30.39 -35.04
N PHE A 13 -20.77 -30.98 -34.39
CA PHE A 13 -20.32 -30.58 -33.06
C PHE A 13 -19.31 -29.41 -33.21
N ILE A 14 -19.77 -28.19 -32.98
CA ILE A 14 -18.89 -27.01 -32.86
C ILE A 14 -18.15 -27.14 -31.53
N VAL A 15 -16.86 -27.45 -31.58
CA VAL A 15 -15.96 -27.37 -30.42
C VAL A 15 -15.72 -25.89 -30.13
N VAL A 16 -16.46 -25.35 -29.17
CA VAL A 16 -16.14 -24.04 -28.58
C VAL A 16 -14.90 -24.24 -27.72
N LEU A 17 -13.74 -23.80 -28.22
CA LEU A 17 -12.57 -23.59 -27.39
C LEU A 17 -12.91 -22.47 -26.41
N SER A 18 -13.30 -22.82 -25.18
CA SER A 18 -13.18 -21.93 -24.04
C SER A 18 -11.70 -21.67 -23.79
N ALA A 19 -11.12 -20.77 -24.59
CA ALA A 19 -9.97 -20.02 -24.17
C ALA A 19 -10.38 -19.31 -22.88
N CYS A 20 -9.74 -19.67 -21.77
CA CYS A 20 -9.91 -18.99 -20.50
C CYS A 20 -9.49 -17.52 -20.66
N GLU A 21 -10.45 -16.69 -21.01
CA GLU A 21 -10.47 -15.27 -20.70
C GLU A 21 -10.61 -15.16 -19.18
N LYS A 22 -9.49 -15.28 -18.48
CA LYS A 22 -9.29 -14.80 -17.10
C LYS A 22 -7.81 -14.76 -16.75
N ALA A 23 -7.04 -14.10 -17.61
CA ALA A 23 -5.84 -13.42 -17.16
C ALA A 23 -6.28 -12.01 -16.74
N ASN A 24 -5.99 -11.63 -15.50
CA ASN A 24 -6.15 -10.29 -14.93
C ASN A 24 -7.55 -9.87 -14.42
N ILE A 25 -7.98 -10.50 -13.34
CA ILE A 25 -8.82 -9.90 -12.28
C ILE A 25 -7.98 -10.22 -11.04
N ASP A 26 -7.17 -9.32 -10.50
CA ASP A 26 -7.57 -8.14 -9.76
C ASP A 26 -6.30 -7.27 -9.62
N VAL A 27 -6.06 -6.35 -10.56
CA VAL A 27 -5.13 -5.25 -10.31
C VAL A 27 -6.03 -4.11 -9.89
N ASP A 28 -6.16 -3.93 -8.58
CA ASP A 28 -6.63 -2.67 -8.03
C ASP A 28 -5.64 -1.59 -8.46
N THR A 29 -5.96 -0.87 -9.53
CA THR A 29 -5.23 0.33 -9.95
C THR A 29 -5.73 1.54 -9.18
N SER A 30 -6.00 1.41 -7.87
CA SER A 30 -6.37 2.55 -7.03
C SER A 30 -5.16 3.50 -6.95
N ASP A 31 -5.23 4.44 -7.87
CA ASP A 31 -4.71 5.79 -7.84
C ASP A 31 -3.19 5.96 -8.01
N ALA A 32 -2.83 6.23 -9.27
CA ALA A 32 -1.57 6.89 -9.61
C ALA A 32 -1.41 8.27 -8.91
N ASP A 33 -2.45 8.82 -8.28
CA ASP A 33 -2.43 9.89 -7.27
C ASP A 33 -3.69 9.76 -6.39
N GLY A 34 -3.53 9.43 -5.11
CA GLY A 34 -4.65 9.00 -4.26
C GLY A 34 -4.56 9.46 -2.81
N SER A 35 -5.72 9.51 -2.15
CA SER A 35 -5.82 9.78 -0.71
C SER A 35 -6.00 8.46 0.05
N ALA A 36 -5.02 8.04 0.84
CA ALA A 36 -5.09 6.76 1.57
C ALA A 36 -5.38 6.94 3.08
N ILE A 37 -6.20 6.02 3.61
CA ILE A 37 -6.52 5.81 5.03
C ILE A 37 -6.86 4.32 5.21
N GLY A 38 -6.47 3.71 6.33
CA GLY A 38 -6.81 2.34 6.66
C GLY A 38 -5.85 1.31 6.06
N GLU A 39 -6.36 0.13 5.72
CA GLU A 39 -5.50 -0.94 5.19
C GLU A 39 -5.05 -0.66 3.76
N VAL A 40 -3.74 -0.78 3.50
CA VAL A 40 -3.13 -0.58 2.18
C VAL A 40 -2.16 -1.71 1.85
N SER A 41 -2.10 -2.10 0.58
CA SER A 41 -1.14 -3.06 0.04
C SER A 41 -1.06 -2.92 -1.49
N GLY A 42 -0.11 -3.59 -2.12
CA GLY A 42 0.10 -3.51 -3.57
C GLY A 42 1.28 -2.63 -3.94
N VAL A 43 1.17 -1.89 -5.04
CA VAL A 43 2.26 -1.09 -5.60
C VAL A 43 1.83 0.37 -5.72
N TRP A 44 2.64 1.27 -5.18
CA TRP A 44 2.57 2.69 -5.50
C TRP A 44 3.55 2.99 -6.62
N SER A 45 2.98 3.31 -7.79
CA SER A 45 3.71 3.43 -9.06
C SER A 45 4.71 4.57 -9.06
N LYS A 46 5.83 4.34 -9.74
CA LYS A 46 6.93 5.30 -9.90
C LYS A 46 6.45 6.72 -10.18
N GLY A 47 6.99 7.68 -9.43
CA GLY A 47 6.73 9.12 -9.61
C GLY A 47 5.34 9.61 -9.16
N SER A 48 4.50 8.74 -8.61
CA SER A 48 3.18 9.13 -8.07
C SER A 48 3.29 9.98 -6.79
N VAL A 49 2.20 10.67 -6.46
CA VAL A 49 2.02 11.37 -5.19
C VAL A 49 0.91 10.71 -4.39
N GLN A 50 1.23 10.28 -3.17
CA GLN A 50 0.31 9.56 -2.29
C GLN A 50 -0.01 10.43 -1.07
N HIS A 51 -1.25 10.88 -0.95
CA HIS A 51 -1.69 11.74 0.15
C HIS A 51 -2.24 10.90 1.30
N ILE A 52 -1.56 10.87 2.43
CA ILE A 52 -1.95 10.07 3.60
C ILE A 52 -2.71 10.97 4.57
N LYS A 53 -4.04 10.83 4.61
CA LYS A 53 -4.93 11.72 5.38
C LYS A 53 -5.29 11.18 6.77
N GLY A 54 -4.94 9.94 7.05
CA GLY A 54 -5.20 9.23 8.29
C GLY A 54 -4.26 8.03 8.38
N ASP A 55 -4.29 7.35 9.52
CA ASP A 55 -3.39 6.20 9.75
C ASP A 55 -3.56 5.17 8.63
N ILE A 56 -2.44 4.64 8.15
CA ILE A 56 -2.44 3.51 7.22
C ILE A 56 -1.80 2.29 7.88
N ILE A 57 -2.32 1.12 7.52
CA ILE A 57 -1.90 -0.17 8.05
C ILE A 57 -1.56 -1.07 6.88
N ILE A 58 -0.36 -1.66 6.87
CA ILE A 58 -0.01 -2.71 5.92
C ILE A 58 -0.29 -4.05 6.63
N PRO A 59 -1.33 -4.81 6.24
CA PRO A 59 -1.76 -5.98 7.00
C PRO A 59 -0.73 -7.13 7.00
N GLU A 60 -0.81 -8.02 7.99
CA GLU A 60 0.02 -9.22 8.04
C GLU A 60 -0.16 -10.09 6.79
N GLY A 61 0.94 -10.64 6.27
CA GLY A 61 0.95 -11.41 5.02
C GLY A 61 0.72 -10.58 3.76
N LYS A 62 0.60 -9.25 3.86
CA LYS A 62 0.52 -8.33 2.74
C LYS A 62 1.79 -7.49 2.62
N THR A 63 1.97 -6.91 1.45
CA THR A 63 3.11 -6.09 1.10
C THR A 63 2.64 -4.79 0.51
N LEU A 64 3.26 -3.69 0.90
CA LEU A 64 3.26 -2.44 0.13
C LEU A 64 4.65 -2.23 -0.48
N THR A 65 4.70 -2.11 -1.80
CA THR A 65 5.91 -1.72 -2.54
C THR A 65 5.73 -0.31 -3.06
N ILE A 66 6.67 0.57 -2.75
CA ILE A 66 6.69 1.95 -3.19
C ILE A 66 7.87 2.09 -4.14
N GLU A 67 7.56 2.34 -5.41
CA GLU A 67 8.56 2.46 -6.46
C GLU A 67 9.31 3.79 -6.38
N GLU A 68 10.43 3.88 -7.09
CA GLU A 68 11.29 5.06 -7.10
C GLU A 68 10.54 6.36 -7.45
N GLY A 69 10.99 7.49 -6.90
CA GLY A 69 10.42 8.80 -7.17
C GLY A 69 9.03 9.06 -6.58
N VAL A 70 8.40 8.10 -5.90
CA VAL A 70 7.12 8.34 -5.21
C VAL A 70 7.30 9.35 -4.08
N THR A 71 6.38 10.31 -4.00
CA THR A 71 6.26 11.23 -2.85
C THR A 71 5.04 10.87 -2.01
N VAL A 72 5.26 10.54 -0.74
CA VAL A 72 4.23 10.26 0.25
C VAL A 72 4.03 11.51 1.10
N LEU A 73 2.90 12.18 0.92
CA LEU A 73 2.53 13.43 1.61
C LEU A 73 1.67 13.12 2.84
N MET A 74 2.26 13.30 4.01
CA MET A 74 1.63 13.04 5.30
C MET A 74 0.84 14.26 5.76
N ASP A 75 -0.44 14.07 6.08
CA ASP A 75 -1.30 15.14 6.57
C ASP A 75 -0.83 15.66 7.93
N SER A 76 -0.48 16.94 8.00
CA SER A 76 0.09 17.54 9.22
C SER A 76 -0.94 17.90 10.29
N VAL A 77 -2.23 17.86 9.96
CA VAL A 77 -3.35 18.16 10.87
C VAL A 77 -3.70 16.92 11.68
N ASN A 78 -3.93 15.81 11.00
CA ASN A 78 -4.29 14.50 11.57
C ASN A 78 -3.07 13.73 12.08
N LYS A 79 -1.87 14.07 11.59
CA LYS A 79 -0.58 13.50 12.01
C LYS A 79 -0.54 11.96 11.95
N PRO A 80 -0.85 11.36 10.79
CA PRO A 80 -1.05 9.93 10.68
C PRO A 80 0.20 9.11 10.95
N GLU A 81 0.00 7.88 11.38
CA GLU A 81 1.00 6.82 11.53
C GLU A 81 0.97 5.86 10.32
N ILE A 82 2.12 5.32 9.96
CA ILE A 82 2.23 4.17 9.05
C ILE A 82 2.55 2.95 9.91
N VAL A 83 1.59 2.05 10.08
CA VAL A 83 1.76 0.81 10.85
C VAL A 83 2.00 -0.35 9.90
N VAL A 84 3.14 -1.02 10.04
CA VAL A 84 3.55 -2.14 9.18
C VAL A 84 3.40 -3.43 9.96
N LEU A 85 2.30 -4.16 9.72
CA LEU A 85 2.11 -5.52 10.24
C LEU A 85 2.67 -6.58 9.27
N GLY A 86 2.57 -6.31 7.96
CA GLY A 86 3.17 -7.10 6.88
C GLY A 86 4.55 -6.58 6.48
N ASN A 87 4.75 -6.32 5.20
CA ASN A 87 6.05 -5.85 4.67
C ASN A 87 5.93 -4.50 3.96
N LEU A 88 6.98 -3.68 4.07
CA LEU A 88 7.09 -2.40 3.38
C LEU A 88 8.42 -2.33 2.64
N TYR A 89 8.36 -2.07 1.33
CA TYR A 89 9.53 -1.82 0.50
C TYR A 89 9.44 -0.42 -0.11
N ALA A 90 10.23 0.53 0.40
CA ALA A 90 10.44 1.82 -0.25
C ALA A 90 11.73 1.76 -1.06
N LEU A 91 11.60 1.70 -2.38
CA LEU A 91 12.68 1.35 -3.31
C LEU A 91 13.01 2.54 -4.21
N GLY A 92 13.66 3.54 -3.62
CA GLY A 92 14.16 4.70 -4.35
C GLY A 92 15.42 4.38 -5.16
N THR A 93 15.85 5.37 -5.93
CA THR A 93 17.19 5.44 -6.53
C THR A 93 17.88 6.73 -6.10
N ALA A 94 19.19 6.84 -6.35
CA ALA A 94 19.94 8.06 -6.04
C ALA A 94 19.38 9.28 -6.81
N GLU A 95 18.90 9.06 -8.04
CA GLU A 95 18.28 10.06 -8.89
C GLU A 95 16.81 10.31 -8.52
N ASN A 96 16.07 9.28 -8.14
CA ASN A 96 14.65 9.34 -7.82
C ASN A 96 14.36 8.69 -6.46
N PRO A 97 14.68 9.36 -5.34
CA PRO A 97 14.41 8.80 -4.02
C PRO A 97 12.90 8.68 -3.76
N VAL A 98 12.51 7.69 -2.96
CA VAL A 98 11.17 7.70 -2.34
C VAL A 98 11.18 8.72 -1.22
N LYS A 99 10.16 9.57 -1.11
CA LYS A 99 10.14 10.68 -0.14
C LYS A 99 8.87 10.66 0.71
N PHE A 100 9.03 10.40 2.01
CA PHE A 100 8.00 10.63 3.02
C PHE A 100 8.18 12.03 3.61
N THR A 101 7.22 12.90 3.36
CA THR A 101 7.32 14.32 3.73
C THR A 101 5.93 14.91 3.97
N VAL A 102 5.86 16.24 4.12
CA VAL A 102 4.61 17.00 4.29
C VAL A 102 4.45 18.00 3.14
N GLU A 103 3.26 18.59 3.03
CA GLU A 103 3.00 19.69 2.11
C GLU A 103 3.95 20.88 2.36
N ASP A 104 4.35 21.57 1.29
CA ASP A 104 5.36 22.65 1.35
C ASP A 104 4.96 23.78 2.30
N GLY A 105 3.66 24.04 2.46
CA GLY A 105 3.15 25.04 3.41
C GLY A 105 3.51 24.77 4.87
N TYR A 106 3.86 23.53 5.23
CA TYR A 106 4.30 23.17 6.57
C TYR A 106 5.83 23.20 6.74
N LYS A 107 6.61 23.38 5.67
CA LYS A 107 8.08 23.39 5.70
C LYS A 107 8.61 24.77 6.12
N THR A 108 8.30 25.14 7.36
CA THR A 108 8.69 26.41 7.97
C THR A 108 9.84 26.22 8.95
N LYS A 109 10.54 27.31 9.31
CA LYS A 109 11.59 27.25 10.34
C LYS A 109 11.10 26.74 11.70
N THR A 110 9.83 27.00 12.04
CA THR A 110 9.22 26.47 13.27
C THR A 110 9.11 24.94 13.25
N ASN A 111 8.95 24.35 12.07
CA ASN A 111 8.77 22.92 11.87
C ASN A 111 10.05 22.19 11.46
N GLU A 112 11.21 22.85 11.54
CA GLU A 112 12.51 22.30 11.10
C GLU A 112 12.87 20.99 11.81
N PHE A 113 12.38 20.77 13.04
CA PHE A 113 12.57 19.54 13.81
C PHE A 113 11.40 18.53 13.73
N GLY A 114 10.49 18.70 12.77
CA GLY A 114 9.43 17.73 12.46
C GLY A 114 8.25 17.71 13.44
N LYS A 115 7.79 16.50 13.81
CA LYS A 115 6.57 16.23 14.62
C LYS A 115 5.25 16.54 13.91
N LEU A 116 5.28 16.48 12.59
CA LEU A 116 4.13 16.77 11.73
C LEU A 116 3.36 15.50 11.34
N TRP A 117 3.93 14.32 11.52
CA TRP A 117 3.22 13.04 11.38
C TRP A 117 3.85 11.97 12.27
N GLY A 118 3.14 10.86 12.50
CA GLY A 118 3.48 9.86 13.51
C GLY A 118 4.80 9.13 13.26
N GLY A 119 5.11 8.83 12.00
CA GLY A 119 6.27 8.03 11.60
C GLY A 119 5.87 6.65 11.07
N ILE A 120 6.88 5.84 10.77
CA ILE A 120 6.73 4.44 10.35
C ILE A 120 6.99 3.56 11.56
N LEU A 121 6.07 2.66 11.86
CA LEU A 121 6.18 1.69 12.92
C LEU A 121 6.07 0.27 12.36
N ALA A 122 7.18 -0.47 12.40
CA ALA A 122 7.18 -1.90 12.12
C ALA A 122 6.78 -2.68 13.37
N ALA A 123 5.72 -3.47 13.27
CA ALA A 123 5.26 -4.34 14.34
C ALA A 123 6.12 -5.62 14.42
N PRO A 124 6.05 -6.41 15.51
CA PRO A 124 6.76 -7.68 15.61
C PRO A 124 6.43 -8.70 14.52
N SER A 125 5.25 -8.60 13.89
CA SER A 125 4.86 -9.43 12.75
C SER A 125 5.54 -9.02 11.44
N CYS A 126 6.06 -7.79 11.35
CA CYS A 126 6.76 -7.31 10.17
C CYS A 126 8.03 -8.12 9.96
N GLN A 127 8.11 -8.83 8.84
CA GLN A 127 9.28 -9.62 8.51
C GLN A 127 10.33 -8.76 7.80
N GLU A 128 9.88 -7.87 6.91
CA GLU A 128 10.75 -7.05 6.09
C GLU A 128 10.28 -5.59 6.03
N LEU A 129 11.19 -4.69 6.39
CA LEU A 129 11.09 -3.24 6.18
C LEU A 129 12.34 -2.80 5.42
N VAL A 130 12.19 -2.44 4.16
CA VAL A 130 13.28 -1.95 3.31
C VAL A 130 13.06 -0.47 3.01
N LEU A 131 14.08 0.32 3.32
CA LEU A 131 14.17 1.74 3.00
C LEU A 131 15.46 1.95 2.20
N ASP A 132 15.37 1.82 0.88
CA ASP A 132 16.48 2.02 -0.03
C ASP A 132 16.33 3.35 -0.74
N ASN A 133 17.38 4.18 -0.75
CA ASN A 133 17.37 5.56 -1.26
C ASN A 133 16.09 6.31 -0.89
N THR A 134 15.72 6.24 0.40
CA THR A 134 14.48 6.81 0.93
C THR A 134 14.78 8.02 1.80
N ILE A 135 14.05 9.10 1.58
CA ILE A 135 14.07 10.33 2.37
C ILE A 135 12.87 10.31 3.30
N ILE A 136 13.11 10.39 4.61
CA ILE A 136 12.07 10.48 5.64
C ILE A 136 12.27 11.78 6.40
N GLU A 137 11.25 12.63 6.36
CA GLU A 137 11.32 13.97 6.93
C GLU A 137 10.07 14.28 7.75
N TYR A 138 10.19 15.23 8.68
CA TYR A 138 9.09 15.81 9.45
C TYR A 138 8.25 14.85 10.31
N GLY A 139 8.64 13.58 10.45
CA GLY A 139 7.98 12.59 11.31
C GLY A 139 8.20 12.82 12.80
N GLY A 140 7.74 11.88 13.63
CA GLY A 140 7.97 11.87 15.07
C GLY A 140 6.97 12.70 15.89
N ALA A 141 5.71 12.78 15.47
CA ALA A 141 4.64 13.35 16.29
C ALA A 141 4.53 12.61 17.64
N ILE A 142 4.04 13.32 18.66
CA ILE A 142 3.91 12.74 20.00
C ILE A 142 2.83 11.66 19.97
N THR A 143 3.24 10.43 20.26
CA THR A 143 2.34 9.29 20.43
C THR A 143 1.43 9.50 21.65
N SER A 144 0.16 9.10 21.55
CA SER A 144 -0.82 9.16 22.64
C SER A 144 -1.67 7.90 22.69
N ASP A 145 -2.53 7.74 23.70
CA ASP A 145 -3.48 6.62 23.78
C ASP A 145 -4.46 6.57 22.59
N ALA A 146 -4.58 7.66 21.83
CA ALA A 146 -5.37 7.72 20.61
C ALA A 146 -4.64 7.13 19.39
N SER A 147 -3.32 7.02 19.42
CA SER A 147 -2.50 6.48 18.33
C SER A 147 -2.89 5.04 18.00
N THR A 148 -3.00 4.71 16.71
CA THR A 148 -3.35 3.36 16.26
C THR A 148 -2.33 2.33 16.76
N SER A 149 -1.04 2.66 16.68
CA SER A 149 0.03 1.82 17.21
C SER A 149 -0.09 1.53 18.72
N VAL A 150 -0.54 2.49 19.53
CA VAL A 150 -0.77 2.29 20.98
C VAL A 150 -1.98 1.41 21.22
N LYS A 151 -3.10 1.65 20.51
CA LYS A 151 -4.30 0.81 20.58
C LYS A 151 -4.02 -0.64 20.19
N MET A 152 -3.06 -0.85 19.29
CA MET A 152 -2.58 -2.17 18.88
C MET A 152 -1.54 -2.78 19.85
N GLY A 153 -1.17 -2.08 20.93
CA GLY A 153 -0.19 -2.57 21.91
C GLY A 153 1.25 -2.63 21.39
N LEU A 154 1.59 -1.82 20.37
CA LEU A 154 2.90 -1.83 19.74
C LEU A 154 3.92 -0.91 20.44
N TYR A 155 3.45 0.03 21.25
CA TYR A 155 4.30 0.87 22.11
C TYR A 155 4.33 0.31 23.52
N LYS A 156 5.55 0.01 24.01
CA LYS A 156 5.89 -0.46 25.37
C LYS A 156 4.89 -1.49 25.94
N LYS A 157 5.27 -2.77 25.89
CA LYS A 157 4.75 -3.75 26.85
C LYS A 157 4.96 -3.19 28.25
N VAL A 158 3.86 -2.98 28.98
CA VAL A 158 3.90 -2.92 30.45
C VAL A 158 4.22 -4.31 30.96
#